data_AF-A0A3D4QUY4-F1
#
_entry.id   AF-A0A3D4QUY4-F1
#
_cell.length_a   1.000
_cell.length_b   1.000
_cell.length_c   1.000
_cell.angle_alpha   90.00
_cell.angle_beta   90.00
_cell.angle_gamma   90.00
#
_symmetry.space_group_name_H-M   'P 1'
#
loop_
_entity.id
_entity.type
_entity.pdbx_description
1 polymer ?
#
loop_
_entity_poly.entity_id
_entity_poly.type
_entity_poly.pdbx_seq_one_letter_code
_entity_poly.pdbx_strand_id
1 'polypeptide(L)'
;RERFNRQMHYQSVDRCFNMEFGYWNENFREWPLFYENNIINNEEADIFFNFDRIEVISGVTWLNPYFAHKVVKETETTSITMNSDGLMAEVPKDGHDTIPHYVKATVVTPDDWKRCKEERFRLNDPDRIIDVQALQKKHPTDRTYPLGVNCGSMIGKIRDMLTFEGLAYACYDYPEMLEDMVETCCQLVENFLDQVLPHIDFDYASGWEDI
;
A
#
# COMPACT_ATOMS: atom_id res chain seq x y z
N ARG A 1 -4.27 4.81 22.56
CA ARG A 1 -3.56 3.52 22.66
C ARG A 1 -4.35 2.53 23.51
N GLU A 2 -4.56 2.78 24.80
CA GLU A 2 -5.26 1.83 25.69
C GLU A 2 -6.66 1.44 25.18
N ARG A 3 -7.47 2.40 24.72
CA ARG A 3 -8.79 2.11 24.13
C ARG A 3 -8.71 1.10 22.98
N PHE A 4 -7.79 1.31 22.04
CA PHE A 4 -7.56 0.40 20.92
C PHE A 4 -7.19 -1.00 21.42
N ASN A 5 -6.18 -1.10 22.30
CA ASN A 5 -5.73 -2.39 22.83
C ASN A 5 -6.85 -3.13 23.58
N ARG A 6 -7.61 -2.43 24.43
CA ARG A 6 -8.76 -3.00 25.14
C ARG A 6 -9.83 -3.49 24.16
N GLN A 7 -10.19 -2.69 23.16
CA GLN A 7 -11.18 -3.05 22.16
C GLN A 7 -10.75 -4.29 21.36
N MET A 8 -9.50 -4.33 20.89
CA MET A 8 -8.96 -5.46 20.12
C MET A 8 -8.80 -6.74 20.95
N HIS A 9 -8.80 -6.63 22.28
CA HIS A 9 -8.78 -7.77 23.22
C HIS A 9 -10.15 -8.02 23.88
N TYR A 10 -11.24 -7.54 23.28
CA TYR A 10 -12.62 -7.78 23.74
C TYR A 10 -12.89 -7.34 25.20
N GLN A 11 -12.18 -6.32 25.66
CA GLN A 11 -12.38 -5.74 26.99
C GLN A 11 -13.35 -4.55 26.92
N SER A 12 -13.89 -4.14 28.07
CA SER A 12 -14.80 -2.98 28.13
C SER A 12 -14.08 -1.69 27.73
N VAL A 13 -14.77 -0.84 26.97
CA VAL A 13 -14.30 0.51 26.58
C VAL A 13 -15.39 1.54 26.86
N ASP A 14 -14.97 2.79 27.06
CA ASP A 14 -15.84 3.95 27.28
C ASP A 14 -16.61 4.36 26.01
N ARG A 15 -15.95 4.21 24.86
CA ARG A 15 -16.51 4.33 23.50
C ARG A 15 -15.67 3.50 22.54
N CYS A 16 -16.21 3.24 21.35
CA CYS A 16 -15.43 2.60 20.28
C CYS A 16 -14.25 3.48 19.84
N PHE A 17 -13.13 2.84 19.52
CA PHE A 17 -12.06 3.44 18.74
C PHE A 17 -12.59 3.73 17.33
N ASN A 18 -12.42 4.97 16.87
CA ASN A 18 -12.98 5.46 15.61
C ASN A 18 -11.85 5.95 14.70
N MET A 19 -11.74 5.38 13.51
CA MET A 19 -10.75 5.71 12.48
C MET A 19 -11.36 5.49 11.09
N GLU A 20 -10.84 6.16 10.08
CA GLU A 20 -11.35 6.09 8.71
C GLU A 20 -10.23 5.72 7.72
N PHE A 21 -10.60 5.16 6.56
CA PHE A 21 -9.66 4.74 5.52
C PHE A 21 -9.15 5.93 4.68
N GLY A 22 -9.87 7.06 4.73
CA GLY A 22 -9.53 8.31 4.05
C GLY A 22 -10.46 8.64 2.88
N TYR A 23 -10.18 9.77 2.25
CA TYR A 23 -10.95 10.35 1.15
C TYR A 23 -10.11 10.42 -0.13
N TRP A 24 -10.79 10.57 -1.26
CA TRP A 24 -10.14 10.77 -2.55
C TRP A 24 -9.68 12.22 -2.69
N ASN A 25 -8.68 12.48 -3.53
CA ASN A 25 -8.08 13.81 -3.67
C ASN A 25 -9.07 14.87 -4.21
N GLU A 26 -10.06 14.45 -4.98
CA GLU A 26 -11.16 15.28 -5.46
C GLU A 26 -12.06 15.74 -4.32
N ASN A 27 -12.30 14.89 -3.31
CA ASN A 27 -13.23 15.23 -2.23
C ASN A 27 -12.79 16.52 -1.53
N PHE A 28 -11.48 16.68 -1.25
CA PHE A 28 -10.93 17.89 -0.63
C PHE A 28 -11.17 19.18 -1.44
N ARG A 29 -11.38 19.07 -2.75
CA ARG A 29 -11.59 20.20 -3.68
C ARG A 29 -13.07 20.44 -3.98
N GLU A 30 -13.91 19.41 -3.89
CA GLU A 30 -15.31 19.45 -4.32
C GLU A 30 -16.31 19.55 -3.17
N TRP A 31 -15.99 19.01 -1.99
CA TRP A 31 -16.93 18.97 -0.88
C TRP A 31 -16.85 20.24 -0.04
N PRO A 32 -17.96 20.99 0.14
CA PRO A 32 -17.97 22.23 0.93
C PRO A 32 -17.37 22.05 2.32
N LEU A 33 -17.66 20.92 2.95
CA LEU A 33 -17.12 20.55 4.25
C LEU A 33 -15.58 20.62 4.31
N PHE A 34 -14.88 20.26 3.25
CA PHE A 34 -13.42 20.30 3.20
C PHE A 34 -12.88 21.64 2.74
N TYR A 35 -13.30 22.14 1.57
CA TYR A 35 -12.70 23.36 1.03
C TYR A 35 -13.08 24.63 1.82
N GLU A 36 -14.27 24.69 2.45
CA GLU A 36 -14.64 25.82 3.31
C GLU A 36 -13.84 25.82 4.62
N ASN A 37 -13.33 24.66 5.06
CA ASN A 37 -12.52 24.50 6.26
C ASN A 37 -11.00 24.42 5.96
N ASN A 38 -10.58 24.61 4.70
CA ASN A 38 -9.19 24.50 4.25
C ASN A 38 -8.53 23.13 4.55
N ILE A 39 -9.30 22.06 4.48
CA ILE A 39 -8.80 20.68 4.66
C ILE A 39 -8.36 20.14 3.30
N ILE A 40 -7.08 19.79 3.17
CA ILE A 40 -6.46 19.37 1.91
C ILE A 40 -5.88 17.95 1.93
N ASN A 41 -5.98 17.25 3.06
CA ASN A 41 -5.48 15.88 3.21
C ASN A 41 -6.22 15.12 4.33
N ASN A 42 -5.97 13.80 4.39
CA ASN A 42 -6.58 12.91 5.38
C ASN A 42 -6.18 13.23 6.82
N GLU A 43 -4.94 13.65 7.09
CA GLU A 43 -4.49 13.98 8.45
C GLU A 43 -5.29 15.16 9.04
N GLU A 44 -5.53 16.19 8.23
CA GLU A 44 -6.37 17.33 8.60
C GLU A 44 -7.83 16.94 8.77
N ALA A 45 -8.35 16.05 7.91
CA ALA A 45 -9.72 15.54 8.02
C ALA A 45 -9.92 14.73 9.31
N ASP A 46 -8.96 13.86 9.66
CA ASP A 46 -8.99 13.06 10.88
C ASP A 46 -9.04 13.94 12.14
N ILE A 47 -8.25 15.02 12.15
CA ILE A 47 -8.28 16.03 13.21
C ILE A 47 -9.63 16.73 13.26
N PHE A 48 -10.16 17.16 12.10
CA PHE A 48 -11.43 17.88 12.00
C PHE A 48 -12.62 17.05 12.51
N PHE A 49 -12.67 15.76 12.17
CA PHE A 49 -13.71 14.84 12.63
C PHE A 49 -13.42 14.21 14.00
N ASN A 50 -12.27 14.56 14.61
CA ASN A 50 -11.85 14.06 15.92
C ASN A 50 -11.81 12.52 15.95
N PHE A 51 -11.24 11.91 14.90
CA PHE A 51 -10.92 10.49 14.86
C PHE A 51 -9.75 10.17 15.79
N ASP A 52 -9.70 8.93 16.27
CA ASP A 52 -8.60 8.46 17.11
C ASP A 52 -7.35 8.27 16.24
N ARG A 53 -6.27 8.99 16.59
CA ARG A 53 -4.97 8.84 15.93
C ARG A 53 -4.48 7.39 15.99
N ILE A 54 -4.01 6.91 14.86
CA ILE A 54 -3.38 5.60 14.66
C ILE A 54 -2.28 5.75 13.61
N GLU A 55 -1.17 5.03 13.77
CA GLU A 55 -0.06 5.10 12.81
C GLU A 55 0.46 3.71 12.49
N VAL A 56 1.06 3.55 11.31
CA VAL A 56 1.69 2.31 10.82
C VAL A 56 3.12 2.62 10.38
N ILE A 57 4.08 1.78 10.77
CA ILE A 57 5.42 1.79 10.21
C ILE A 57 5.48 0.80 9.03
N SER A 58 6.04 1.23 7.91
CA SER A 58 6.34 0.40 6.75
C SER A 58 7.77 0.66 6.26
N GLY A 59 8.35 -0.33 5.58
CA GLY A 59 9.55 -0.18 4.76
C GLY A 59 9.23 -0.26 3.27
N VAL A 60 10.29 -0.38 2.47
CA VAL A 60 10.19 -0.75 1.06
C VAL A 60 9.96 -2.27 0.98
N THR A 61 8.70 -2.70 0.93
CA THR A 61 8.28 -4.12 0.95
C THR A 61 7.64 -4.58 -0.36
N TRP A 62 7.81 -3.81 -1.44
CA TRP A 62 7.31 -4.14 -2.78
C TRP A 62 8.37 -3.83 -3.86
N LEU A 63 7.95 -3.42 -5.07
CA LEU A 63 8.80 -3.02 -6.18
C LEU A 63 9.83 -1.95 -5.77
N ASN A 64 11.11 -2.23 -6.00
CA ASN A 64 12.16 -1.20 -5.96
C ASN A 64 13.25 -1.44 -7.02
N PRO A 65 13.42 -0.56 -8.01
CA PRO A 65 12.58 0.62 -8.29
C PRO A 65 11.22 0.20 -8.89
N TYR A 66 10.23 1.12 -8.82
CA TYR A 66 8.98 1.01 -9.57
C TYR A 66 9.20 1.08 -11.08
N PHE A 67 8.20 0.68 -11.88
CA PHE A 67 8.21 0.93 -13.31
C PHE A 67 8.12 2.43 -13.60
N ALA A 68 8.86 2.88 -14.60
CA ALA A 68 8.86 4.29 -14.97
C ALA A 68 7.53 4.65 -15.64
N HIS A 69 6.91 5.73 -15.18
CA HIS A 69 5.71 6.26 -15.82
C HIS A 69 6.03 6.63 -17.28
N LYS A 70 5.25 6.10 -18.22
CA LYS A 70 5.45 6.33 -19.65
C LYS A 70 4.12 6.48 -20.37
N VAL A 71 3.95 7.59 -21.08
CA VAL A 71 2.85 7.76 -22.03
C VAL A 71 3.21 7.01 -23.31
N VAL A 72 2.38 6.04 -23.70
CA VAL A 72 2.60 5.18 -24.87
C VAL A 72 1.85 5.71 -26.09
N LYS A 73 0.64 6.21 -25.89
CA LYS A 73 -0.22 6.77 -26.93
C LYS A 73 -1.15 7.79 -26.30
N GLU A 74 -1.51 8.81 -27.06
CA GLU A 74 -2.54 9.76 -26.67
C GLU A 74 -3.60 9.91 -27.75
N THR A 75 -4.83 10.17 -27.31
CA THR A 75 -5.93 10.69 -28.11
C THR A 75 -6.23 12.13 -27.68
N GLU A 76 -7.32 12.71 -28.18
CA GLU A 76 -7.80 14.01 -27.73
C GLU A 76 -8.28 13.97 -26.27
N THR A 77 -8.90 12.86 -25.84
CA THR A 77 -9.57 12.74 -24.54
C THR A 77 -8.91 11.75 -23.57
N THR A 78 -8.07 10.85 -24.06
CA THR A 78 -7.44 9.78 -23.26
C THR A 78 -5.94 9.63 -23.53
N SER A 79 -5.22 9.06 -22.58
CA SER A 79 -3.83 8.64 -22.72
C SER A 79 -3.68 7.18 -22.29
N ILE A 80 -2.92 6.39 -23.05
CA ILE A 80 -2.47 5.07 -22.62
C ILE A 80 -1.14 5.27 -21.90
N THR A 81 -1.12 5.04 -20.59
CA THR A 81 0.04 5.26 -19.72
C THR A 81 0.45 3.97 -19.04
N MET A 82 1.75 3.78 -18.83
CA MET A 82 2.28 2.76 -17.93
C MET A 82 2.32 3.33 -16.52
N ASN A 83 1.67 2.66 -15.57
CA ASN A 83 1.71 3.01 -14.16
C ASN A 83 2.97 2.46 -13.45
N SER A 84 3.10 2.75 -12.16
CA SER A 84 4.23 2.32 -11.32
C SER A 84 4.33 0.81 -11.13
N ASP A 85 3.22 0.08 -11.28
CA ASP A 85 3.16 -1.38 -11.19
C ASP A 85 3.45 -2.08 -12.53
N GLY A 86 3.68 -1.31 -13.60
CA GLY A 86 3.99 -1.84 -14.93
C GLY A 86 2.75 -2.16 -15.78
N LEU A 87 1.56 -1.80 -15.32
CA LEU A 87 0.34 -1.94 -16.11
C LEU A 87 0.18 -0.76 -17.07
N MET A 88 -0.15 -1.07 -18.33
CA MET A 88 -0.66 -0.08 -19.26
C MET A 88 -2.16 0.10 -19.04
N ALA A 89 -2.59 1.31 -18.77
CA ALA A 89 -3.98 1.67 -18.60
C ALA A 89 -4.37 2.83 -19.51
N GLU A 90 -5.61 2.84 -19.97
CA GLU A 90 -6.23 4.01 -20.58
C GLU A 90 -6.79 4.91 -19.47
N VAL A 91 -6.32 6.15 -19.43
CA VAL A 91 -6.72 7.16 -18.44
C VAL A 91 -7.28 8.41 -19.13
N PRO A 92 -8.36 9.02 -18.60
CA PRO A 92 -8.85 10.32 -19.06
C PRO A 92 -7.81 11.44 -18.89
N LYS A 93 -7.81 12.42 -19.81
CA LYS A 93 -6.91 13.59 -19.75
C LYS A 93 -7.40 14.72 -18.86
N ASP A 94 -8.67 14.72 -18.49
CA ASP A 94 -9.29 15.75 -17.64
C ASP A 94 -8.96 15.58 -16.15
N GLY A 95 -8.25 14.50 -15.79
CA GLY A 95 -7.58 14.35 -14.50
C GLY A 95 -8.50 14.01 -13.33
N HIS A 96 -9.72 13.52 -13.59
CA HIS A 96 -10.56 12.94 -12.55
C HIS A 96 -10.13 11.50 -12.26
N ASP A 97 -10.11 11.12 -10.98
CA ASP A 97 -9.87 9.74 -10.58
C ASP A 97 -11.00 8.82 -11.08
N THR A 98 -10.63 7.77 -11.80
CA THR A 98 -11.51 6.69 -12.25
C THR A 98 -10.78 5.36 -12.15
N ILE A 99 -11.53 4.26 -12.02
CA ILE A 99 -10.97 2.91 -12.15
C ILE A 99 -10.34 2.81 -13.55
N PRO A 100 -9.01 2.59 -13.67
CA PRO A 100 -8.34 2.56 -14.96
C PRO A 100 -8.78 1.36 -15.79
N HIS A 101 -8.93 1.55 -17.10
CA HIS A 101 -9.13 0.44 -18.02
C HIS A 101 -7.77 -0.15 -18.41
N TYR A 102 -7.41 -1.29 -17.80
CA TYR A 102 -6.14 -1.96 -18.06
C TYR A 102 -6.12 -2.64 -19.42
N VAL A 103 -5.10 -2.30 -20.22
CA VAL A 103 -4.93 -2.78 -21.59
C VAL A 103 -3.88 -3.89 -21.67
N LYS A 104 -2.83 -3.82 -20.83
CA LYS A 104 -1.72 -4.77 -20.87
C LYS A 104 -0.90 -4.77 -19.58
N ALA A 105 -0.54 -5.96 -19.10
CA ALA A 105 0.44 -6.15 -18.03
C ALA A 105 1.86 -6.35 -18.57
N THR A 106 2.89 -5.94 -17.82
CA THR A 106 4.30 -6.24 -18.11
C THR A 106 4.73 -7.63 -17.66
N VAL A 107 4.04 -8.21 -16.68
CA VAL A 107 4.28 -9.58 -16.21
C VAL A 107 3.08 -10.42 -16.61
N VAL A 108 3.31 -11.37 -17.52
CA VAL A 108 2.27 -12.29 -18.03
C VAL A 108 2.76 -13.74 -17.98
N THR A 109 4.07 -13.95 -18.15
CA THR A 109 4.69 -15.28 -18.19
C THR A 109 5.70 -15.47 -17.06
N PRO A 110 6.08 -16.72 -16.73
CA PRO A 110 7.14 -17.01 -15.76
C PRO A 110 8.48 -16.33 -16.07
N ASP A 111 8.85 -16.19 -17.35
CA ASP A 111 10.07 -15.50 -17.75
C ASP A 111 10.00 -13.98 -17.49
N ASP A 112 8.82 -13.38 -17.68
CA ASP A 112 8.61 -11.97 -17.33
C ASP A 112 8.71 -11.75 -15.82
N TRP A 113 8.10 -12.65 -15.04
CA TRP A 113 8.18 -12.60 -13.58
C TRP A 113 9.62 -12.74 -13.11
N LYS A 114 10.37 -13.73 -13.62
CA LYS A 114 11.77 -13.95 -13.27
C LYS A 114 12.61 -12.69 -13.49
N ARG A 115 12.48 -12.04 -14.65
CA ARG A 115 13.16 -10.78 -14.94
C ARG A 115 12.74 -9.67 -13.97
N CYS A 116 11.44 -9.52 -13.72
CA CYS A 116 10.91 -8.53 -12.79
C CYS A 116 11.47 -8.73 -11.36
N LYS A 117 11.48 -9.97 -10.88
CA LYS A 117 12.01 -10.36 -9.57
C LYS A 117 13.49 -10.01 -9.43
N GLU A 118 14.32 -10.40 -10.41
CA GLU A 118 15.76 -10.12 -10.42
C GLU A 118 16.07 -8.61 -10.42
N GLU A 119 15.28 -7.83 -11.15
CA GLU A 119 15.48 -6.38 -11.28
C GLU A 119 14.96 -5.59 -10.08
N ARG A 120 13.84 -6.01 -9.45
CA ARG A 120 13.04 -5.13 -8.57
C ARG A 120 12.73 -5.68 -7.18
N PHE A 121 12.99 -6.97 -6.93
CA PHE A 121 12.65 -7.66 -5.68
C PHE A 121 13.88 -8.16 -4.91
N ARG A 122 15.04 -7.52 -5.13
CA ARG A 122 16.28 -7.85 -4.41
C ARG A 122 16.11 -7.53 -2.92
N LEU A 123 16.26 -8.55 -2.08
CA LEU A 123 16.15 -8.42 -0.61
C LEU A 123 17.25 -7.53 -0.02
N ASN A 124 18.46 -7.63 -0.56
CA ASN A 124 19.64 -6.90 -0.11
C ASN A 124 19.78 -5.50 -0.74
N ASP A 125 18.70 -4.96 -1.31
CA ASP A 125 18.71 -3.61 -1.85
C ASP A 125 18.89 -2.58 -0.71
N PRO A 126 19.86 -1.65 -0.79
CA PRO A 126 20.14 -0.70 0.29
C PRO A 126 18.95 0.14 0.74
N ASP A 127 17.98 0.40 -0.16
CA ASP A 127 16.77 1.16 0.17
C ASP A 127 15.82 0.40 1.10
N ARG A 128 16.04 -0.92 1.30
CA ARG A 128 15.28 -1.75 2.23
C ARG A 128 15.90 -1.79 3.63
N ILE A 129 17.00 -1.08 3.87
CA ILE A 129 17.61 -0.92 5.20
C ILE A 129 16.83 0.14 5.97
N ILE A 130 16.33 -0.21 7.14
CA ILE A 130 15.48 0.66 7.96
C ILE A 130 16.32 1.45 8.96
N ASP A 131 16.13 2.77 9.00
CA ASP A 131 16.65 3.61 10.07
C ASP A 131 15.77 3.46 11.33
N VAL A 132 16.05 2.41 12.09
CA VAL A 132 15.34 2.08 13.34
C VAL A 132 15.45 3.20 14.37
N GLN A 133 16.58 3.91 14.42
CA GLN A 133 16.79 4.99 15.39
C GLN A 133 15.88 6.18 15.09
N ALA A 134 15.74 6.54 13.81
CA ALA A 134 14.80 7.57 13.38
C ALA A 134 13.36 7.19 13.72
N LEU A 135 12.97 5.92 13.51
CA LEU A 135 11.65 5.42 13.87
C LEU A 135 11.37 5.46 15.37
N GLN A 136 12.33 5.03 16.21
CA GLN A 136 12.20 5.12 17.67
C GLN A 136 12.07 6.57 18.16
N LYS A 137 12.79 7.51 17.53
CA LYS A 137 12.65 8.94 17.82
C LYS A 137 11.28 9.48 17.42
N LYS A 138 10.74 9.03 16.29
CA LYS A 138 9.41 9.43 15.81
C LYS A 138 8.29 8.82 16.66
N HIS A 139 8.46 7.60 17.13
CA HIS A 139 7.46 6.86 17.90
C HIS A 139 8.04 6.43 19.25
N PRO A 140 8.14 7.35 20.23
CA PRO A 140 8.70 7.05 21.53
C PRO A 140 7.83 6.03 22.30
N THR A 141 8.41 5.40 23.31
CA THR A 141 7.76 4.31 24.08
C THR A 141 6.56 4.80 24.89
N ASP A 142 6.53 6.09 25.26
CA ASP A 142 5.46 6.76 26.01
C ASP A 142 4.35 7.34 25.11
N ARG A 143 4.36 7.03 23.81
CA ARG A 143 3.31 7.45 22.86
C ARG A 143 1.90 7.08 23.32
N THR A 144 0.93 7.93 22.98
CA THR A 144 -0.47 7.80 23.39
C THR A 144 -1.38 7.19 22.32
N TYR A 145 -0.86 6.89 21.12
CA TYR A 145 -1.58 6.29 20.00
C TYR A 145 -1.11 4.84 19.74
N PRO A 146 -2.00 3.95 19.22
CA PRO A 146 -1.59 2.63 18.77
C PRO A 146 -0.66 2.73 17.55
N LEU A 147 0.39 1.93 17.55
CA LEU A 147 1.36 1.86 16.46
C LEU A 147 1.32 0.48 15.80
N GLY A 148 1.12 0.45 14.50
CA GLY A 148 1.05 -0.74 13.69
C GLY A 148 2.34 -1.02 12.96
N VAL A 149 2.54 -2.29 12.60
CA VAL A 149 3.57 -2.71 11.66
C VAL A 149 2.92 -3.21 10.37
N ASN A 150 3.40 -2.73 9.23
CA ASN A 150 2.91 -3.16 7.93
C ASN A 150 3.42 -4.57 7.58
N CYS A 151 2.49 -5.50 7.36
CA CYS A 151 2.74 -6.86 6.91
C CYS A 151 2.45 -7.06 5.41
N GLY A 152 2.22 -5.98 4.67
CA GLY A 152 2.12 -6.01 3.21
C GLY A 152 0.80 -6.55 2.68
N SER A 153 0.87 -7.10 1.47
CA SER A 153 -0.24 -7.67 0.71
C SER A 153 0.32 -8.80 -0.12
N MET A 154 -0.16 -10.01 0.11
CA MET A 154 0.36 -11.22 -0.51
C MET A 154 -0.26 -11.44 -1.88
N ILE A 155 -1.56 -11.18 -2.03
CA ILE A 155 -2.24 -11.34 -3.32
C ILE A 155 -2.73 -10.02 -3.89
N GLY A 156 -3.22 -9.08 -3.08
CA GLY A 156 -3.71 -7.79 -3.59
C GLY A 156 -2.69 -7.04 -4.45
N LYS A 157 -1.42 -7.00 -4.01
CA LYS A 157 -0.34 -6.38 -4.81
C LYS A 157 0.06 -7.17 -6.06
N ILE A 158 -0.03 -8.50 -6.01
CA ILE A 158 0.16 -9.34 -7.19
C ILE A 158 -0.98 -9.10 -8.20
N ARG A 159 -2.23 -8.97 -7.73
CA ARG A 159 -3.37 -8.57 -8.55
C ARG A 159 -3.12 -7.24 -9.23
N ASP A 160 -2.62 -6.24 -8.49
CA ASP A 160 -2.26 -4.93 -9.07
C ASP A 160 -1.21 -5.06 -10.18
N MET A 161 -0.28 -6.02 -10.11
CA MET A 161 0.74 -6.25 -11.14
C MET A 161 0.23 -7.08 -12.34
N LEU A 162 -0.66 -8.04 -12.10
CA LEU A 162 -1.14 -8.99 -13.12
C LEU A 162 -2.48 -8.59 -13.75
N THR A 163 -3.19 -7.64 -13.16
CA THR A 163 -4.65 -7.44 -13.28
C THR A 163 -5.47 -8.58 -12.65
N PHE A 164 -6.76 -8.34 -12.40
CA PHE A 164 -7.68 -9.38 -11.91
C PHE A 164 -7.79 -10.57 -12.88
N GLU A 165 -7.98 -10.29 -14.17
CA GLU A 165 -8.07 -11.33 -15.20
C GLU A 165 -6.76 -12.12 -15.34
N GLY A 166 -5.62 -11.42 -15.37
CA GLY A 166 -4.31 -12.07 -15.44
C GLY A 166 -4.00 -12.93 -14.22
N LEU A 167 -4.36 -12.49 -13.01
CA LEU A 167 -4.26 -13.31 -11.80
C LEU A 167 -5.17 -14.55 -11.90
N ALA A 168 -6.41 -14.40 -12.35
CA ALA A 168 -7.35 -15.51 -12.49
C ALA A 168 -6.84 -16.59 -13.45
N TYR A 169 -6.24 -16.20 -14.59
CA TYR A 169 -5.59 -17.15 -15.50
C TYR A 169 -4.31 -17.74 -14.92
N ALA A 170 -3.44 -16.93 -14.29
CA ALA A 170 -2.20 -17.40 -13.71
C ALA A 170 -2.40 -18.48 -12.63
N CYS A 171 -3.49 -18.41 -11.86
CA CYS A 171 -3.88 -19.46 -10.92
C CYS A 171 -3.99 -20.86 -11.57
N TYR A 172 -4.37 -20.93 -12.86
CA TYR A 172 -4.52 -22.18 -13.59
C TYR A 172 -3.32 -22.47 -14.50
N ASP A 173 -2.87 -21.48 -15.26
CA ASP A 173 -1.84 -21.65 -16.29
C ASP A 173 -0.41 -21.68 -15.68
N TYR A 174 -0.18 -20.92 -14.60
CA TYR A 174 1.14 -20.72 -14.01
C TYR A 174 1.12 -20.73 -12.45
N PRO A 175 0.60 -21.78 -11.80
CA PRO A 175 0.49 -21.83 -10.34
C PRO A 175 1.85 -21.68 -9.62
N GLU A 176 2.91 -22.29 -10.16
CA GLU A 176 4.26 -22.17 -9.59
C GLU A 176 4.82 -20.74 -9.64
N MET A 177 4.48 -19.97 -10.69
CA MET A 177 4.85 -18.55 -10.77
C MET A 177 4.13 -17.76 -9.68
N LEU A 178 2.84 -18.01 -9.48
CA LEU A 178 2.05 -17.31 -8.46
C LEU A 178 2.54 -17.64 -7.05
N GLU A 179 2.87 -18.90 -6.77
CA GLU A 179 3.49 -19.30 -5.50
C GLU A 179 4.82 -18.59 -5.27
N ASP A 180 5.69 -18.50 -6.28
CA ASP A 180 6.96 -17.78 -6.18
C ASP A 180 6.77 -16.26 -6.00
N MET A 181 5.74 -15.67 -6.62
CA MET A 181 5.38 -14.27 -6.40
C MET A 181 4.95 -14.03 -4.95
N VAL A 182 4.10 -14.88 -4.38
CA VAL A 182 3.65 -14.80 -2.98
C VAL A 182 4.83 -14.96 -2.02
N GLU A 183 5.67 -15.98 -2.22
CA GLU A 183 6.86 -16.21 -1.40
C GLU A 183 7.79 -14.99 -1.43
N THR A 184 7.95 -14.34 -2.60
CA THR A 184 8.75 -13.12 -2.72
C THR A 184 8.15 -11.97 -1.90
N CYS A 185 6.82 -11.83 -1.86
CA CYS A 185 6.14 -10.85 -1.00
C CYS A 185 6.44 -11.12 0.48
N CYS A 186 6.31 -12.38 0.90
CA CYS A 186 6.60 -12.82 2.26
C CYS A 186 8.03 -12.46 2.66
N GLN A 187 9.02 -12.84 1.85
CA GLN A 187 10.43 -12.57 2.14
C GLN A 187 10.73 -11.07 2.27
N LEU A 188 10.13 -10.23 1.42
CA LEU A 188 10.31 -8.77 1.51
C LEU A 188 9.73 -8.22 2.83
N VAL A 189 8.57 -8.70 3.23
CA VAL A 189 7.92 -8.30 4.48
C VAL A 189 8.72 -8.80 5.68
N GLU A 190 9.11 -10.07 5.70
CA GLU A 190 9.94 -10.67 6.77
C GLU A 190 11.26 -9.91 6.94
N ASN A 191 11.95 -9.59 5.84
CA ASN A 191 13.18 -8.78 5.88
C ASN A 191 12.96 -7.39 6.50
N PHE A 192 11.78 -6.79 6.32
CA PHE A 192 11.42 -5.55 7.01
C PHE A 192 11.10 -5.79 8.50
N LEU A 193 10.30 -6.82 8.81
CA LEU A 193 9.88 -7.16 10.17
C LEU A 193 11.07 -7.50 11.08
N ASP A 194 12.03 -8.28 10.58
CA ASP A 194 13.26 -8.66 11.30
C ASP A 194 14.07 -7.45 11.75
N GLN A 195 14.01 -6.35 10.99
CA GLN A 195 14.71 -5.11 11.31
C GLN A 195 13.99 -4.25 12.38
N VAL A 196 12.67 -4.38 12.56
CA VAL A 196 11.90 -3.45 13.41
C VAL A 196 11.33 -4.10 14.67
N LEU A 197 10.90 -5.36 14.61
CA LEU A 197 10.26 -6.05 15.73
C LEU A 197 11.15 -6.18 16.97
N PRO A 198 12.49 -6.37 16.86
CA PRO A 198 13.36 -6.42 18.05
C PRO A 198 13.52 -5.09 18.79
N HIS A 199 13.10 -3.98 18.19
CA HIS A 199 13.45 -2.63 18.64
C HIS A 199 12.25 -1.74 18.96
N ILE A 200 11.06 -2.07 18.47
CA ILE A 200 9.86 -1.25 18.61
C ILE A 200 8.70 -2.14 19.04
N ASP A 201 8.03 -1.76 20.13
CA ASP A 201 6.78 -2.39 20.53
C ASP A 201 5.66 -1.94 19.61
N PHE A 202 4.95 -2.89 18.99
CA PHE A 202 3.77 -2.64 18.16
C PHE A 202 2.49 -3.07 18.88
N ASP A 203 1.40 -2.36 18.59
CA ASP A 203 0.07 -2.62 19.14
C ASP A 203 -0.79 -3.48 18.18
N TYR A 204 -0.45 -3.50 16.89
CA TYR A 204 -1.12 -4.32 15.88
C TYR A 204 -0.23 -4.56 14.65
N ALA A 205 -0.65 -5.50 13.81
CA ALA A 205 -0.12 -5.72 12.48
C ALA A 205 -1.21 -5.38 11.45
N SER A 206 -0.84 -4.75 10.33
CA SER A 206 -1.76 -4.38 9.26
C SER A 206 -1.36 -5.02 7.95
N GLY A 207 -2.32 -5.57 7.22
CA GLY A 207 -2.14 -6.01 5.84
C GLY A 207 -3.33 -5.58 4.98
N TRP A 208 -3.15 -5.58 3.67
CA TRP A 208 -4.20 -5.22 2.72
C TRP A 208 -4.43 -6.37 1.74
N GLU A 209 -5.66 -6.86 1.63
CA GLU A 209 -6.07 -7.90 0.68
C GLU A 209 -7.40 -7.49 0.07
N ASP A 210 -7.31 -6.72 -1.01
CA ASP A 210 -8.44 -6.41 -1.89
C ASP A 210 -8.08 -6.90 -3.29
N ILE A 211 -8.96 -7.69 -3.90
CA ILE A 211 -8.70 -8.51 -5.09
C ILE A 211 -9.70 -8.19 -6.19
#